data_AF-A0A1G5EFR4-F1
#
_entry.id   AF-A0A1G5EFR4-F1
#
_cell.length_a   1.000
_cell.length_b   1.000
_cell.length_c   1.000
_cell.angle_alpha   90.00
_cell.angle_beta   90.00
_cell.angle_gamma   90.00
#
_symmetry.space_group_name_H-M   'P 1'
#
loop_
_entity.id
_entity.type
_entity.pdbx_description
1 polymer ?
#
loop_
_entity_poly.entity_id
_entity_poly.type
_entity_poly.pdbx_seq_one_letter_code
_entity_poly.pdbx_strand_id
1 'polypeptide(L)'
;CHHRTGTLWEGRYKATLIDTEAYLLICMRYIELNPMRANMAAHPFEYPWSSYGYNAWGQANDLITPYLEYQRLGVTAEERQAAYRQLFEQPISDKDMSEIREATNKAWVLGNARFKQNIQKRLKRRVEPAAKGGDRRSEQFRINRI
;
A
#
# COMPACT_ATOMS: atom_id res chain seq x y z
N CYS A 1 -15.67 17.77 -28.39
CA CYS A 1 -15.63 16.42 -27.79
C CYS A 1 -14.17 16.05 -27.54
N HIS A 2 -13.69 16.12 -26.29
CA HIS A 2 -12.29 15.81 -25.98
C HIS A 2 -12.08 14.29 -26.02
N HIS A 3 -11.10 13.84 -26.82
CA HIS A 3 -10.54 12.49 -26.96
C HIS A 3 -10.76 11.54 -25.75
N ARG A 4 -11.93 10.91 -25.65
CA ARG A 4 -12.19 9.85 -24.68
C ARG A 4 -12.46 8.56 -25.43
N THR A 5 -11.66 7.54 -25.10
CA THR A 5 -11.88 6.16 -25.52
C THR A 5 -12.25 5.34 -24.27
N GLY A 6 -13.32 4.54 -24.34
CA GLY A 6 -13.72 3.61 -23.28
C GLY A 6 -14.84 4.06 -22.33
N THR A 7 -15.11 3.22 -21.31
CA THR A 7 -16.07 3.46 -20.22
C THR A 7 -15.47 4.35 -19.12
N LEU A 8 -16.32 4.96 -18.27
CA LEU A 8 -15.86 5.78 -17.13
C LEU A 8 -14.85 5.04 -16.24
N TRP A 9 -15.04 3.72 -16.10
CA TRP A 9 -14.13 2.83 -15.39
C TRP A 9 -13.30 2.04 -16.37
N GLU A 10 -12.00 1.97 -16.13
CA GLU A 10 -11.09 1.11 -16.88
C GLU A 10 -10.77 -0.16 -16.08
N GLY A 11 -11.22 -1.31 -16.57
CA GLY A 11 -10.93 -2.62 -15.98
C GLY A 11 -11.67 -2.90 -14.65
N ARG A 12 -11.16 -3.89 -13.90
CA ARG A 12 -11.71 -4.30 -12.59
C ARG A 12 -10.95 -3.61 -11.46
N TYR A 13 -11.67 -3.27 -10.38
CA TYR A 13 -11.03 -2.77 -9.16
C TYR A 13 -10.07 -3.83 -8.57
N LYS A 14 -9.03 -3.34 -7.88
CA LYS A 14 -8.06 -4.16 -7.16
C LYS A 14 -8.29 -3.99 -5.68
N ALA A 15 -8.33 -5.09 -4.94
CA ALA A 15 -8.47 -5.10 -3.49
C ALA A 15 -7.44 -6.05 -2.87
N THR A 16 -6.92 -5.65 -1.71
CA THR A 16 -5.84 -6.36 -1.02
C THR A 16 -5.98 -6.15 0.47
N LEU A 17 -5.87 -7.22 1.24
CA LEU A 17 -5.82 -7.15 2.70
C LEU A 17 -4.43 -6.72 3.12
N ILE A 18 -4.37 -5.75 4.03
CA ILE A 18 -3.13 -5.23 4.60
C ILE A 18 -3.06 -5.53 6.10
N ASP A 19 -1.86 -5.77 6.61
CA ASP A 19 -1.57 -5.77 8.04
C ASP A 19 -1.51 -4.32 8.53
N THR A 20 -2.52 -3.88 9.27
CA THR A 20 -2.72 -2.48 9.63
C THR A 20 -1.52 -1.89 10.37
N GLU A 21 -0.99 -2.61 11.37
CA GLU A 21 0.09 -2.09 12.21
C GLU A 21 1.40 -1.91 11.43
N ALA A 22 1.67 -2.80 10.46
CA ALA A 22 2.90 -2.79 9.70
C ALA A 22 2.84 -1.91 8.45
N TYR A 23 1.70 -1.93 7.74
CA TYR A 23 1.62 -1.37 6.38
C TYR A 23 0.68 -0.18 6.23
N LEU A 24 -0.19 0.14 7.20
CA LEU A 24 -1.17 1.22 6.99
C LEU A 24 -0.50 2.56 6.68
N LEU A 25 0.43 3.01 7.53
CA LEU A 25 1.13 4.28 7.31
C LEU A 25 1.98 4.28 6.04
N ILE A 26 2.56 3.13 5.67
CA ILE A 26 3.31 2.97 4.42
C ILE A 26 2.37 3.12 3.21
N CYS A 27 1.20 2.49 3.27
CA CYS A 27 0.17 2.60 2.23
C CYS A 27 -0.40 4.03 2.13
N MET A 28 -0.61 4.72 3.27
CA MET A 28 -1.03 6.13 3.28
C MET A 28 0.01 7.01 2.56
N ARG A 29 1.30 6.89 2.92
CA ARG A 29 2.39 7.59 2.22
C ARG A 29 2.46 7.22 0.76
N TYR A 30 2.26 5.95 0.41
CA TYR A 30 2.20 5.51 -0.98
C TYR A 30 1.11 6.29 -1.71
N ILE A 31 -0.09 6.37 -1.18
CA ILE A 31 -1.20 7.08 -1.83
C ILE A 31 -0.90 8.57 -1.96
N GLU A 32 -0.42 9.22 -0.90
CA GLU A 32 -0.18 10.66 -0.87
C GLU A 32 1.01 11.09 -1.75
N LEU A 33 1.93 10.17 -2.06
CA LEU A 33 3.02 10.38 -3.02
C LEU A 33 2.65 10.04 -4.47
N ASN A 34 1.46 9.49 -4.75
CA ASN A 34 1.03 9.21 -6.12
C ASN A 34 0.98 10.46 -7.02
N PRO A 35 0.44 11.62 -6.58
CA PRO A 35 0.40 12.83 -7.40
C PRO A 35 1.80 13.29 -7.84
N MET A 36 2.79 13.19 -6.95
CA MET A 36 4.18 13.50 -7.28
C MET A 36 4.74 12.52 -8.32
N ARG A 37 4.49 11.22 -8.15
CA ARG A 37 4.92 10.20 -9.12
C ARG A 37 4.25 10.33 -10.49
N ALA A 38 3.04 10.90 -10.52
CA ALA A 38 2.31 11.21 -11.75
C ALA A 38 2.69 12.57 -12.35
N ASN A 39 3.68 13.28 -11.77
CA ASN A 39 4.08 14.64 -12.14
C ASN A 39 2.92 15.66 -12.09
N MET A 40 1.97 15.47 -11.18
CA MET A 40 0.82 16.37 -10.98
C MET A 40 1.07 17.43 -9.91
N ALA A 41 2.03 17.21 -9.01
CA ALA A 41 2.38 18.09 -7.89
C ALA A 41 3.86 17.93 -7.54
N ALA A 42 4.52 19.01 -7.08
CA ALA A 42 5.91 18.95 -6.62
C ALA A 42 6.01 18.54 -5.14
N HIS A 43 4.94 18.73 -4.38
CA HIS A 43 4.86 18.38 -2.96
C HIS A 43 3.48 17.78 -2.63
N PRO A 44 3.35 16.83 -1.67
CA PRO A 44 2.06 16.20 -1.35
C PRO A 44 0.98 17.20 -0.92
N PHE A 45 1.39 18.29 -0.27
CA PHE A 45 0.50 19.37 0.16
C PHE A 45 -0.17 20.11 -1.00
N GLU A 46 0.48 20.18 -2.17
CA GLU A 46 -0.06 20.90 -3.33
C GLU A 46 -1.22 20.16 -4.00
N TYR A 47 -1.45 18.89 -3.63
CA TYR A 47 -2.53 18.08 -4.17
C TYR A 47 -3.72 18.05 -3.18
N PRO A 48 -4.76 18.89 -3.38
CA PRO A 48 -5.85 19.06 -2.40
C PRO A 48 -6.75 17.84 -2.28
N TRP A 49 -6.76 16.95 -3.27
CA TRP A 49 -7.60 15.75 -3.29
C TRP A 49 -6.89 14.56 -2.60
N SER A 50 -6.21 14.83 -1.49
CA SER A 50 -5.58 13.81 -0.64
C SER A 50 -5.83 14.09 0.84
N SER A 51 -5.65 13.07 1.67
CA SER A 51 -5.71 13.20 3.13
C SER A 51 -4.49 13.91 3.73
N TYR A 52 -3.46 14.23 2.93
CA TYR A 52 -2.21 14.77 3.42
C TYR A 52 -2.42 16.10 4.16
N GLY A 53 -3.24 17.00 3.63
CA GLY A 53 -3.54 18.29 4.26
C GLY A 53 -4.12 18.15 5.68
N TYR A 54 -5.01 17.18 5.89
CA TYR A 54 -5.56 16.87 7.21
C TYR A 54 -4.51 16.21 8.11
N ASN A 55 -3.88 15.13 7.64
CA ASN A 55 -2.97 14.32 8.46
C ASN A 55 -1.67 15.06 8.82
N ALA A 56 -1.15 15.88 7.91
CA ALA A 56 0.13 16.57 8.06
C ALA A 56 -0.01 18.01 8.58
N TRP A 57 -1.15 18.68 8.36
CA TRP A 57 -1.31 20.11 8.69
C TRP A 57 -2.60 20.44 9.44
N GLY A 58 -3.42 19.44 9.77
CA GLY A 58 -4.65 19.65 10.53
C GLY A 58 -5.73 20.42 9.78
N GLN A 59 -5.66 20.47 8.45
CA GLN A 59 -6.73 21.10 7.65
C GLN A 59 -8.05 20.36 7.91
N ALA A 60 -9.10 21.11 8.28
CA ALA A 60 -10.41 20.54 8.54
C ALA A 60 -10.93 19.78 7.32
N ASN A 61 -11.37 18.54 7.54
CA ASN A 61 -11.96 17.71 6.50
C ASN A 61 -12.90 16.69 7.15
N ASP A 62 -14.20 16.92 7.00
CA ASP A 62 -15.25 16.11 7.62
C ASP A 62 -15.37 14.69 7.02
N LEU A 63 -14.70 14.44 5.89
CA LEU A 63 -14.68 13.12 5.24
C LEU A 63 -13.62 12.19 5.85
N ILE A 64 -12.75 12.70 6.74
CA ILE A 64 -11.62 11.96 7.28
C ILE A 64 -11.90 11.53 8.71
N THR A 65 -11.86 10.21 8.94
CA THR A 65 -11.83 9.62 10.28
C THR A 65 -10.41 9.10 10.56
N PRO A 66 -9.71 9.61 11.58
CA PRO A 66 -8.34 9.18 11.88
C PRO A 66 -8.28 7.70 12.28
N TYR A 67 -7.37 6.95 11.64
CA TYR A 67 -7.07 5.56 12.03
C TYR A 67 -6.32 5.50 13.36
N LEU A 68 -6.43 4.37 14.06
CA LEU A 68 -5.76 4.15 15.34
C LEU A 68 -4.23 4.28 15.21
N GLU A 69 -3.66 3.79 14.12
CA GLU A 69 -2.21 3.83 13.88
C GLU A 69 -1.71 5.25 13.63
N TYR A 70 -2.53 6.11 13.02
CA TYR A 70 -2.26 7.54 12.95
C TYR A 70 -2.38 8.18 14.34
N GLN A 71 -3.39 7.81 15.12
CA GLN A 71 -3.54 8.30 16.49
C GLN A 71 -2.35 7.92 17.39
N ARG A 72 -1.75 6.75 17.16
CA ARG A 72 -0.56 6.27 17.88
C ARG A 72 0.72 7.07 17.56
N LEU A 73 0.72 7.95 16.54
CA LEU A 73 1.89 8.78 16.21
C LEU A 73 2.19 9.86 17.26
N GLY A 74 1.21 10.23 18.10
CA GLY A 74 1.36 11.30 19.07
C GLY A 74 0.11 11.46 19.93
N VAL A 75 0.29 12.00 21.14
CA VAL A 75 -0.79 12.26 22.09
C VAL A 75 -1.61 13.46 21.60
N THR A 76 -0.93 14.53 21.20
CA THR A 76 -1.56 15.77 20.70
C THR A 76 -1.74 15.75 19.18
N ALA A 77 -2.57 16.66 18.66
CA ALA A 77 -2.74 16.77 17.21
C ALA A 77 -1.44 17.25 16.54
N GLU A 78 -0.74 18.16 17.20
CA GLU A 78 0.52 18.76 16.76
C GLU A 78 1.62 17.70 16.67
N GLU A 79 1.73 16.84 17.68
CA GLU A 79 2.67 15.71 17.68
C GLU A 79 2.37 14.74 16.54
N ARG A 80 1.10 14.37 16.34
CA ARG A 80 0.70 13.47 15.24
C ARG A 80 1.03 14.05 13.88
N GLN A 81 0.71 15.32 13.66
CA GLN A 81 1.01 16.02 12.42
C GLN A 81 2.52 16.12 12.17
N ALA A 82 3.31 16.44 13.20
CA ALA A 82 4.76 16.50 13.11
C ALA A 82 5.38 15.14 12.78
N ALA A 83 5.00 14.10 13.53
CA ALA A 83 5.42 12.72 13.27
C ALA A 83 5.00 12.26 11.88
N TYR A 84 3.78 12.61 11.44
CA TYR A 84 3.30 12.27 10.11
C TYR A 84 4.15 12.94 9.01
N ARG A 85 4.50 14.23 9.15
CA ARG A 85 5.42 14.92 8.23
C ARG A 85 6.80 14.26 8.18
N GLN A 86 7.35 13.86 9.33
CA GLN A 86 8.65 13.18 9.41
C GLN A 86 8.69 11.88 8.60
N LEU A 87 7.55 11.17 8.47
CA LEU A 87 7.50 9.98 7.63
C LEU A 87 7.81 10.27 6.14
N PHE A 88 7.64 11.50 5.66
CA PHE A 88 7.91 11.89 4.27
C PHE A 88 9.36 12.32 4.03
N GLU A 89 10.16 12.51 5.09
CA GLU A 89 11.57 12.89 4.97
C GLU A 89 12.41 11.74 4.39
N GLN A 90 12.01 10.51 4.69
CA GLN A 90 12.62 9.31 4.14
C GLN A 90 11.80 8.81 2.95
N PRO A 91 12.42 8.36 1.84
CA PRO A 91 11.69 7.68 0.78
C PRO A 91 11.08 6.36 1.30
N ILE A 92 10.01 5.89 0.67
CA ILE A 92 9.54 4.51 0.86
C ILE A 92 10.58 3.59 0.22
N SER A 93 10.98 2.52 0.90
CA SER A 93 11.96 1.58 0.36
C SER A 93 11.47 0.97 -0.96
N ASP A 94 12.38 0.71 -1.90
CA ASP A 94 12.04 0.05 -3.17
C ASP A 94 11.38 -1.32 -2.94
N LYS A 95 11.77 -2.00 -1.87
CA LYS A 95 11.16 -3.25 -1.43
C LYS A 95 9.69 -3.04 -1.09
N ASP A 96 9.35 -2.10 -0.20
CA ASP A 96 7.96 -1.86 0.19
C ASP A 96 7.11 -1.38 -0.99
N MET A 97 7.68 -0.53 -1.85
CA MET A 97 7.05 -0.10 -3.10
C MET A 97 6.71 -1.28 -4.01
N SER A 98 7.64 -2.22 -4.16
CA SER A 98 7.43 -3.43 -4.96
C SER A 98 6.37 -4.33 -4.32
N GLU A 99 6.40 -4.53 -3.00
CA GLU A 99 5.45 -5.36 -2.27
C GLU A 99 4.03 -4.82 -2.37
N ILE A 100 3.82 -3.51 -2.18
CA ILE A 100 2.51 -2.85 -2.32
C ILE A 100 1.97 -3.05 -3.74
N ARG A 101 2.80 -2.82 -4.77
CA ARG A 101 2.39 -2.95 -6.18
C ARG A 101 2.07 -4.39 -6.53
N GLU A 102 2.90 -5.33 -6.13
CA GLU A 102 2.70 -6.75 -6.40
C GLU A 102 1.45 -7.28 -5.71
N ALA A 103 1.27 -6.95 -4.43
CA ALA A 103 0.11 -7.37 -3.65
C ALA A 103 -1.17 -6.81 -4.27
N THR A 104 -1.20 -5.52 -4.61
CA THR A 104 -2.34 -4.86 -5.25
C THR A 104 -2.67 -5.46 -6.62
N ASN A 105 -1.66 -5.69 -7.47
CA ASN A 105 -1.88 -6.19 -8.83
C ASN A 105 -2.33 -7.65 -8.87
N LYS A 106 -1.87 -8.47 -7.92
CA LYS A 106 -2.14 -9.91 -7.89
C LYS A 106 -3.18 -10.30 -6.83
N ALA A 107 -3.73 -9.32 -6.10
CA ALA A 107 -4.64 -9.51 -4.97
C ALA A 107 -4.08 -10.46 -3.88
N TRP A 108 -2.79 -10.32 -3.58
CA TRP A 108 -2.14 -11.03 -2.46
C TRP A 108 -2.24 -10.24 -1.17
N VAL A 109 -2.11 -10.93 -0.05
CA VAL A 109 -2.14 -10.28 1.27
C VAL A 109 -0.81 -9.56 1.50
N LEU A 110 -0.87 -8.28 1.88
CA LEU A 110 0.28 -7.49 2.28
C LEU A 110 0.40 -7.55 3.81
N GLY A 111 1.51 -8.07 4.32
CA GLY A 111 1.64 -8.32 5.75
C GLY A 111 2.80 -9.24 6.07
N ASN A 112 3.15 -9.33 7.35
CA ASN A 112 4.19 -10.25 7.81
C ASN A 112 3.73 -11.73 7.70
N ALA A 113 4.67 -12.65 7.85
CA ALA A 113 4.41 -14.09 7.73
C ALA A 113 3.31 -14.58 8.69
N ARG A 114 3.30 -14.07 9.94
CA ARG A 114 2.30 -14.43 10.95
C ARG A 114 0.89 -13.99 10.52
N PHE A 115 0.75 -12.76 10.03
CA PHE A 115 -0.51 -12.22 9.54
C PHE A 115 -1.02 -13.03 8.35
N LYS A 116 -0.17 -13.30 7.38
CA LYS A 116 -0.51 -14.11 6.20
C LYS A 116 -0.97 -15.51 6.57
N GLN A 117 -0.26 -16.19 7.47
CA GLN A 117 -0.69 -17.51 7.97
C GLN A 117 -2.06 -17.45 8.65
N ASN A 118 -2.33 -16.43 9.46
CA ASN A 118 -3.62 -16.23 10.12
C ASN A 118 -4.74 -16.01 9.11
N ILE A 119 -4.52 -15.17 8.10
CA ILE A 119 -5.49 -14.91 7.03
C ILE A 119 -5.74 -16.18 6.19
N GLN A 120 -4.68 -16.95 5.87
CA GLN A 120 -4.83 -18.20 5.13
C GLN A 120 -5.69 -19.21 5.88
N LYS A 121 -5.50 -19.34 7.20
CA LYS A 121 -6.33 -20.21 8.06
C LYS A 121 -7.79 -19.79 8.07
N ARG A 122 -8.06 -18.48 8.16
CA ARG A 122 -9.43 -17.94 8.22
C ARG A 122 -10.17 -18.02 6.89
N LEU A 123 -9.51 -17.63 5.80
CA LEU A 123 -10.15 -17.55 4.48
C LEU A 123 -10.13 -18.87 3.71
N LYS A 124 -9.37 -19.88 4.19
CA LYS A 124 -9.11 -21.15 3.47
C LYS A 124 -8.68 -20.93 2.02
N ARG A 125 -8.03 -19.79 1.75
CA ARG A 125 -7.57 -19.35 0.44
C ARG A 125 -6.08 -19.06 0.52
N ARG A 126 -5.41 -19.29 -0.58
CA ARG A 126 -4.01 -18.90 -0.80
C ARG A 126 -3.83 -17.38 -0.67
N VAL A 127 -2.88 -16.97 0.15
CA VAL A 127 -2.60 -15.55 0.46
C VAL A 127 -1.32 -15.01 -0.18
N GLU A 128 -0.47 -15.89 -0.70
CA GLU A 128 0.82 -15.59 -1.33
C GLU A 128 1.03 -16.46 -2.58
N PRO A 129 1.84 -16.03 -3.55
CA PRO A 129 2.12 -16.83 -4.75
C PRO A 129 2.78 -18.18 -4.43
N ALA A 130 2.63 -19.15 -5.33
CA ALA A 130 3.48 -20.35 -5.28
C ALA A 130 4.91 -19.98 -5.62
N ALA A 131 5.85 -20.74 -5.05
CA ALA A 131 7.10 -20.97 -5.74
C ALA A 131 6.76 -21.32 -7.20
N LYS A 132 7.18 -20.47 -8.13
CA LYS A 132 7.04 -20.77 -9.56
C LYS A 132 7.71 -22.13 -9.76
N GLY A 133 7.04 -23.04 -10.49
CA GLY A 133 7.60 -24.37 -10.76
C GLY A 133 9.05 -24.21 -11.25
N GLY A 134 9.99 -24.84 -10.56
CA GLY A 134 11.41 -24.73 -10.86
C GLY A 134 11.71 -25.12 -12.31
N ASP A 135 12.90 -24.76 -12.78
CA ASP A 135 13.32 -25.16 -14.12
C ASP A 135 13.24 -26.69 -14.24
N ARG A 136 12.35 -27.17 -15.13
CA ARG A 136 12.14 -28.59 -15.41
C ARG A 136 13.38 -29.25 -16.02
N ARG A 137 14.37 -28.45 -16.43
CA ARG A 137 15.68 -28.90 -16.91
C ARG A 137 16.78 -28.84 -15.85
N SER A 138 16.51 -28.29 -14.66
CA SER A 138 17.49 -28.25 -13.58
C SER A 138 17.81 -29.66 -13.07
N GLU A 139 19.07 -29.85 -12.66
CA GLU A 139 19.57 -31.12 -12.12
C GLU A 139 18.79 -31.54 -10.86
N GLN A 140 18.45 -30.57 -10.00
CA GLN A 140 17.60 -30.74 -8.82
C GLN A 140 16.21 -31.28 -9.15
N PHE A 141 15.59 -30.82 -10.25
CA PHE A 141 14.27 -31.30 -10.69
C PHE A 141 14.33 -32.72 -11.24
N ARG A 142 15.43 -33.10 -11.90
CA ARG A 142 15.65 -34.47 -12.40
C ARG A 142 15.90 -35.47 -11.26
N ILE A 143 16.64 -35.06 -10.24
CA ILE A 143 16.92 -35.88 -9.04
C ILE A 143 15.64 -36.15 -8.24
N ASN A 144 14.80 -35.13 -8.03
CA ASN A 144 13.55 -35.27 -7.26
C ASN A 144 12.42 -36.03 -7.99
N ARG A 145 12.66 -36.53 -9.21
CA ARG A 145 11.67 -37.28 -10.02
C ARG A 145 11.87 -38.80 -9.97
N ILE A 146 12.97 -39.28 -9.39
CA ILE A 146 13.25 -40.71 -9.12
C ILE A 146 12.68 -41.05 -7.74
#